data_AF-A0A3B9H7J5-F1
#
_entry.id   AF-A0A3B9H7J5-F1
#
_cell.length_a   1.000
_cell.length_b   1.000
_cell.length_c   1.000
_cell.angle_alpha   90.00
_cell.angle_beta   90.00
_cell.angle_gamma   90.00
#
_symmetry.space_group_name_H-M   'P 1'
#
loop_
_entity.id
_entity.type
_entity.pdbx_description
1 polymer ?
#
loop_
_entity_poly.entity_id
_entity_poly.type
_entity_poly.pdbx_seq_one_letter_code
_entity_poly.pdbx_strand_id
1 'polypeptide(L)'
;MKPINICITVILAALLLMFDSCRKEEDPLRTGGCSDVNSPINGSGSVDYDDGSCLYGFITEYQITYHPEFDNAAGTGTDWDIGLIDTDADLILRIKQDTASNWFFDSESIGLGTPQFAHTDTAVFPAPIEYQLWNTSYSWNLFDHDLIGGNDLICAGQFNPIEKASDGFVTVVGYNSVGDSTELRIKYALRKAY
;
A
#
# COMPACT_ATOMS: atom_id res chain seq x y z
N MET A 1 50.31 -9.91 53.58
CA MET A 1 49.56 -9.10 52.57
C MET A 1 48.60 -8.20 53.32
N LYS A 2 48.57 -6.89 53.02
CA LYS A 2 47.85 -5.87 53.81
C LYS A 2 46.32 -6.01 53.65
N PRO A 3 45.51 -5.85 54.72
CA PRO A 3 44.05 -6.04 54.69
C PRO A 3 43.32 -5.08 53.75
N ILE A 4 43.96 -3.97 53.35
CA ILE A 4 43.40 -2.95 52.44
C ILE A 4 43.19 -3.50 51.01
N ASN A 5 44.05 -4.41 50.53
CA ASN A 5 43.95 -4.93 49.16
C ASN A 5 42.81 -5.95 48.97
N ILE A 6 42.31 -6.54 50.06
CA ILE A 6 41.21 -7.52 50.05
C ILE A 6 39.86 -6.80 49.96
N CYS A 7 39.70 -5.62 50.58
CA CYS A 7 38.44 -4.88 50.51
C CYS A 7 38.14 -4.32 49.11
N ILE A 8 39.16 -3.90 48.35
CA ILE A 8 38.96 -3.33 47.01
C ILE A 8 38.57 -4.40 45.99
N THR A 9 39.11 -5.61 46.11
CA THR A 9 38.80 -6.72 45.19
C THR A 9 37.39 -7.27 45.38
N VAL A 10 36.87 -7.28 46.61
CA VAL A 10 35.49 -7.72 46.89
C VAL A 10 34.46 -6.72 46.36
N ILE A 11 34.72 -5.41 46.44
CA ILE A 11 33.83 -4.38 45.91
C ILE A 11 33.78 -4.43 44.37
N LEU A 12 34.92 -4.63 43.71
CA LEU A 12 34.99 -4.73 42.25
C LEU A 12 34.27 -5.98 41.70
N ALA A 13 34.36 -7.10 42.41
CA ALA A 13 33.64 -8.33 42.07
C ALA A 13 32.12 -8.20 42.27
N ALA A 14 31.67 -7.48 43.31
CA ALA A 14 30.24 -7.22 43.54
C ALA A 14 29.63 -6.27 42.49
N LEU A 15 30.41 -5.31 41.97
CA LEU A 15 29.97 -4.42 40.89
C LEU A 15 29.83 -5.13 39.54
N LEU A 16 30.69 -6.12 39.25
CA LEU A 16 30.61 -6.91 38.01
C LEU A 16 29.39 -7.85 38.00
N LEU A 17 28.98 -8.38 39.15
CA LEU A 17 27.82 -9.27 39.28
C LEU A 17 26.46 -8.54 39.14
N MET A 18 26.45 -7.20 39.26
CA MET A 18 25.22 -6.40 39.11
C MET A 18 24.84 -6.15 37.64
N PHE A 19 25.76 -6.38 36.68
CA PHE A 19 25.47 -6.18 35.25
C PHE A 19 24.82 -7.41 34.58
N ASP A 20 24.80 -8.57 35.24
CA ASP A 20 24.24 -9.81 34.67
C ASP A 20 22.78 -10.09 35.11
N SER A 21 22.29 -9.43 36.18
CA SER A 21 20.94 -9.68 36.73
C SER A 21 19.78 -8.97 36.02
N CYS A 22 20.00 -8.38 34.85
CA CYS A 22 18.93 -7.78 34.04
C CYS A 22 18.88 -8.32 32.60
N ARG A 23 19.36 -9.55 32.36
CA ARG A 23 18.96 -10.27 31.16
C ARG A 23 17.59 -10.89 31.43
N LYS A 24 16.54 -10.22 30.93
CA LYS A 24 15.21 -10.82 30.78
C LYS A 24 15.40 -12.11 29.99
N GLU A 25 15.27 -13.26 30.65
CA GLU A 25 15.20 -14.54 29.97
C GLU A 25 14.00 -14.47 29.02
N GLU A 26 14.28 -14.42 27.72
CA GLU A 26 13.25 -14.63 26.73
C GLU A 26 12.84 -16.09 26.83
N ASP A 27 11.57 -16.32 27.20
CA ASP A 27 10.98 -17.64 27.20
C ASP A 27 11.06 -18.19 25.76
N PRO A 28 11.83 -19.26 25.50
CA PRO A 28 12.05 -19.79 24.15
C PRO A 28 10.76 -20.32 23.50
N LEU A 29 9.66 -20.41 24.26
CA LEU A 29 8.33 -20.77 23.75
C LEU A 29 7.53 -19.57 23.25
N ARG A 30 7.95 -18.33 23.56
CA ARG A 30 7.25 -17.12 23.12
C ARG A 30 7.82 -16.62 21.81
N THR A 31 6.96 -16.42 20.82
CA THR A 31 7.35 -15.90 19.51
C THR A 31 7.15 -14.39 19.49
N GLY A 32 8.24 -13.62 19.39
CA GLY A 32 8.19 -12.18 19.13
C GLY A 32 7.88 -11.88 17.66
N GLY A 33 7.19 -10.77 17.41
CA GLY A 33 7.01 -10.25 16.06
C GLY A 33 6.14 -8.99 16.05
N CYS A 34 5.83 -8.48 14.85
CA CYS A 34 4.98 -7.31 14.74
C CYS A 34 3.52 -7.64 15.09
N SER A 35 2.93 -6.88 16.02
CA SER A 35 1.51 -6.97 16.38
C SER A 35 0.66 -5.78 15.94
N ASP A 36 1.24 -4.81 15.23
CA ASP A 36 0.52 -3.61 14.80
C ASP A 36 -0.37 -3.92 13.58
N VAL A 37 -1.67 -3.70 13.74
CA VAL A 37 -2.69 -3.92 12.71
C VAL A 37 -2.47 -3.15 11.41
N ASN A 38 -1.69 -2.07 11.43
CA ASN A 38 -1.37 -1.26 10.25
C ASN A 38 -0.08 -1.68 9.56
N SER A 39 0.62 -2.69 10.07
CA SER A 39 1.80 -3.23 9.42
C SER A 39 1.39 -4.25 8.36
N PRO A 40 1.85 -4.12 7.10
CA PRO A 40 1.68 -5.18 6.09
C PRO A 40 2.35 -6.51 6.45
N ILE A 41 3.24 -6.51 7.45
CA ILE A 41 3.91 -7.70 7.98
C ILE A 41 3.41 -8.07 9.38
N ASN A 42 2.26 -7.54 9.79
CA ASN A 42 1.63 -7.89 11.06
C ASN A 42 1.44 -9.41 11.13
N GLY A 43 2.02 -10.00 12.18
CA GLY A 43 1.92 -11.40 12.57
C GLY A 43 1.57 -12.36 11.45
N SER A 44 2.54 -12.70 10.60
CA SER A 44 2.52 -13.94 9.83
C SER A 44 2.65 -15.15 10.78
N GLY A 45 1.68 -15.32 11.69
CA GLY A 45 1.66 -16.30 12.77
C GLY A 45 1.10 -15.75 14.10
N SER A 46 0.91 -16.62 15.09
CA SER A 46 0.55 -16.25 16.47
C SER A 46 1.77 -15.67 17.20
N VAL A 47 1.90 -14.35 17.18
CA VAL A 47 2.91 -13.62 17.97
C VAL A 47 2.45 -13.45 19.42
N ASP A 48 3.35 -13.71 20.37
CA ASP A 48 3.09 -13.63 21.82
C ASP A 48 3.43 -12.26 22.42
N TYR A 49 4.24 -11.47 21.73
CA TYR A 49 4.60 -10.10 22.11
C TYR A 49 5.10 -9.28 20.92
N ASP A 50 4.93 -7.97 21.01
CA ASP A 50 5.55 -7.01 20.11
C ASP A 50 7.05 -6.90 20.40
N ASP A 51 7.87 -7.17 19.40
CA ASP A 51 9.33 -7.04 19.46
C ASP A 51 9.87 -5.76 18.80
N GLY A 52 8.99 -4.87 18.31
CA GLY A 52 9.36 -3.65 17.60
C GLY A 52 9.88 -3.88 16.17
N SER A 53 9.61 -5.05 15.59
CA SER A 53 9.93 -5.40 14.19
C SER A 53 8.96 -4.82 13.16
N CYS A 54 7.87 -4.17 13.59
CA CYS A 54 6.87 -3.63 12.67
C CYS A 54 7.47 -2.72 11.60
N LEU A 55 7.02 -2.96 10.36
CA LEU A 55 7.27 -2.12 9.20
C LEU A 55 5.95 -1.67 8.60
N TYR A 56 5.89 -0.44 8.13
CA TYR A 56 4.70 0.15 7.55
C TYR A 56 4.90 0.34 6.06
N GLY A 57 3.84 0.11 5.28
CA GLY A 57 3.86 0.29 3.84
C GLY A 57 3.67 1.75 3.49
N PHE A 58 4.62 2.33 2.75
CA PHE A 58 4.52 3.68 2.21
C PHE A 58 4.39 3.60 0.70
N ILE A 59 3.33 4.18 0.15
CA ILE A 59 3.04 4.13 -1.29
C ILE A 59 4.13 4.84 -2.07
N THR A 60 4.59 4.21 -3.14
CA THR A 60 5.59 4.76 -4.06
C THR A 60 5.08 4.95 -5.48
N GLU A 61 4.04 4.21 -5.87
CA GLU A 61 3.54 4.18 -7.25
C GLU A 61 2.16 3.55 -7.30
N TYR A 62 1.30 4.03 -8.20
CA TYR A 62 0.02 3.42 -8.52
C TYR A 62 0.05 2.92 -9.96
N GLN A 63 -0.64 1.81 -10.22
CA GLN A 63 -0.69 1.18 -11.53
C GLN A 63 -2.11 0.75 -11.86
N ILE A 64 -2.54 1.02 -13.09
CA ILE A 64 -3.67 0.32 -13.70
C ILE A 64 -3.08 -0.67 -14.68
N THR A 65 -3.21 -1.96 -14.43
CA THR A 65 -2.54 -2.99 -15.27
C THR A 65 -3.34 -3.35 -16.51
N TYR A 66 -4.65 -3.13 -16.48
CA TYR A 66 -5.56 -3.18 -17.61
C TYR A 66 -6.87 -2.46 -17.28
N HIS A 67 -7.62 -2.07 -18.31
CA HIS A 67 -8.99 -1.57 -18.20
C HIS A 67 -9.87 -2.11 -19.34
N PRO A 68 -11.20 -1.90 -19.28
CA PRO A 68 -12.09 -2.24 -20.38
C PRO A 68 -11.76 -1.43 -21.64
N GLU A 69 -11.81 -2.09 -22.79
CA GLU A 69 -11.59 -1.50 -24.12
C GLU A 69 -12.71 -0.55 -24.54
N PHE A 70 -13.96 -0.81 -24.12
CA PHE A 70 -15.13 -0.07 -24.58
C PHE A 70 -15.94 0.57 -23.44
N ASP A 71 -16.61 1.68 -23.73
CA ASP A 71 -17.53 2.34 -22.80
C ASP A 71 -18.76 1.44 -22.52
N ASN A 72 -18.90 1.07 -21.23
CA ASN A 72 -20.07 0.54 -20.53
C ASN A 72 -21.01 -0.41 -21.31
N ALA A 73 -20.50 -1.24 -22.21
CA ALA A 73 -21.25 -2.33 -22.82
C ALA A 73 -20.36 -3.54 -23.08
N ALA A 74 -20.57 -4.60 -22.30
CA ALA A 74 -19.87 -5.88 -22.40
C ALA A 74 -19.76 -6.37 -23.87
N GLY A 75 -18.60 -6.15 -24.48
CA GLY A 75 -18.28 -6.57 -25.84
C GLY A 75 -19.02 -5.87 -26.98
N THR A 76 -19.77 -4.79 -26.73
CA THR A 76 -20.52 -4.05 -27.77
C THR A 76 -20.56 -2.52 -27.57
N GLY A 77 -19.60 -1.94 -26.85
CA GLY A 77 -19.54 -0.50 -26.61
C GLY A 77 -18.92 0.31 -27.76
N THR A 78 -18.99 1.62 -27.64
CA THR A 78 -18.14 2.53 -28.41
C THR A 78 -16.77 2.62 -27.77
N ASP A 79 -15.79 3.01 -28.57
CA ASP A 79 -14.51 3.49 -28.06
C ASP A 79 -14.73 4.63 -27.05
N TRP A 80 -13.81 4.76 -26.10
CA TRP A 80 -13.88 5.76 -25.02
C TRP A 80 -13.84 7.18 -25.60
N ASP A 81 -12.94 7.48 -26.54
CA ASP A 81 -12.97 8.75 -27.27
C ASP A 81 -13.65 8.66 -28.65
N ILE A 82 -14.96 8.94 -28.69
CA ILE A 82 -15.74 8.89 -29.94
C ILE A 82 -15.26 9.94 -30.96
N GLY A 83 -14.80 9.48 -32.13
CA GLY A 83 -14.60 10.32 -33.32
C GLY A 83 -13.14 10.51 -33.74
N LEU A 84 -12.20 9.92 -33.00
CA LEU A 84 -10.82 9.71 -33.42
C LEU A 84 -10.63 8.21 -33.70
N ILE A 85 -9.60 7.86 -34.46
CA ILE A 85 -9.36 6.47 -34.86
C ILE A 85 -8.64 5.79 -33.67
N ASP A 86 -9.30 4.82 -33.04
CA ASP A 86 -8.69 3.85 -32.10
C ASP A 86 -8.07 4.51 -30.85
N THR A 87 -8.89 5.13 -30.01
CA THR A 87 -8.49 5.99 -28.88
C THR A 87 -8.94 5.37 -27.57
N ASP A 88 -8.16 4.40 -27.10
CA ASP A 88 -8.26 3.88 -25.72
C ASP A 88 -8.29 5.02 -24.68
N ALA A 89 -8.97 4.79 -23.56
CA ALA A 89 -9.29 5.79 -22.55
C ALA A 89 -8.11 6.63 -22.01
N ASP A 90 -8.40 7.91 -21.75
CA ASP A 90 -7.53 8.88 -21.10
C ASP A 90 -7.68 8.83 -19.58
N LEU A 91 -6.84 8.03 -18.92
CA LEU A 91 -7.02 7.61 -17.54
C LEU A 91 -6.77 8.71 -16.49
N ILE A 92 -7.73 8.90 -15.59
CA ILE A 92 -7.58 9.61 -14.30
C ILE A 92 -7.91 8.67 -13.15
N LEU A 93 -6.95 8.48 -12.23
CA LEU A 93 -7.10 7.64 -11.05
C LEU A 93 -7.30 8.49 -9.80
N ARG A 94 -8.34 8.14 -9.03
CA ARG A 94 -8.65 8.76 -7.73
C ARG A 94 -8.74 7.73 -6.62
N ILE A 95 -8.11 8.00 -5.48
CA ILE A 95 -8.13 7.12 -4.29
C ILE A 95 -8.35 7.91 -3.00
N LYS A 96 -9.25 7.41 -2.15
CA LYS A 96 -9.57 7.99 -0.83
C LYS A 96 -9.76 6.89 0.21
N GLN A 97 -9.60 7.26 1.48
CA GLN A 97 -10.19 6.49 2.57
C GLN A 97 -11.70 6.72 2.58
N ASP A 98 -12.48 5.69 2.89
CA ASP A 98 -13.95 5.80 2.88
C ASP A 98 -14.48 6.81 3.89
N THR A 99 -13.75 7.01 4.99
CA THR A 99 -14.05 8.00 6.02
C THR A 99 -13.64 9.42 5.65
N ALA A 100 -12.88 9.61 4.57
CA ALA A 100 -12.39 10.92 4.15
C ALA A 100 -13.36 11.58 3.15
N SER A 101 -13.57 12.89 3.31
CA SER A 101 -14.31 13.69 2.32
C SER A 101 -13.53 13.93 1.04
N ASN A 102 -12.19 13.92 1.12
CA ASN A 102 -11.29 14.31 0.04
C ASN A 102 -10.51 13.11 -0.49
N TRP A 103 -10.21 13.14 -1.78
CA TRP A 103 -9.26 12.24 -2.42
C TRP A 103 -7.84 12.59 -1.99
N PHE A 104 -7.10 11.65 -1.40
CA PHE A 104 -5.69 11.88 -1.06
C PHE A 104 -4.79 11.66 -2.28
N PHE A 105 -5.29 10.95 -3.28
CA PHE A 105 -4.67 10.79 -4.58
C PHE A 105 -5.69 11.11 -5.67
N ASP A 106 -5.34 12.04 -6.54
CA ASP A 106 -6.08 12.46 -7.72
C ASP A 106 -5.03 12.75 -8.80
N SER A 107 -4.95 11.90 -9.82
CA SER A 107 -3.89 11.97 -10.81
C SER A 107 -4.15 13.05 -11.85
N GLU A 108 -3.08 13.50 -12.51
CA GLU A 108 -3.22 14.05 -13.86
C GLU A 108 -3.66 12.93 -14.81
N SER A 109 -4.20 13.32 -15.96
CA SER A 109 -4.62 12.35 -16.99
C SER A 109 -3.42 11.78 -17.73
N ILE A 110 -3.46 10.47 -17.98
CA ILE A 110 -2.50 9.72 -18.80
C ILE A 110 -3.23 9.20 -20.02
N GLY A 111 -2.60 9.23 -21.19
CA GLY A 111 -3.21 8.77 -22.45
C GLY A 111 -3.44 9.91 -23.44
N LEU A 112 -3.62 11.15 -22.92
CA LEU A 112 -3.99 12.31 -23.73
C LEU A 112 -3.05 12.52 -24.93
N GLY A 113 -3.57 12.22 -26.12
CA GLY A 113 -2.89 12.49 -27.40
C GLY A 113 -2.30 11.25 -28.06
N THR A 114 -1.12 11.39 -28.67
CA THR A 114 -0.44 10.30 -29.40
C THR A 114 1.00 10.13 -28.91
N PRO A 115 1.49 8.89 -28.70
CA PRO A 115 0.81 7.60 -28.88
C PRO A 115 -0.23 7.31 -27.79
N GLN A 116 -1.32 6.64 -28.17
CA GLN A 116 -2.40 6.22 -27.27
C GLN A 116 -1.92 5.19 -26.26
N PHE A 117 -2.69 5.07 -25.18
CA PHE A 117 -2.41 4.15 -24.09
C PHE A 117 -3.34 2.93 -24.18
N ALA A 118 -2.82 1.78 -24.64
CA ALA A 118 -3.68 0.63 -24.89
C ALA A 118 -4.35 0.10 -23.61
N HIS A 119 -5.58 -0.41 -23.72
CA HIS A 119 -6.30 -0.97 -22.57
C HIS A 119 -5.61 -2.16 -21.87
N THR A 120 -4.62 -2.78 -22.53
CA THR A 120 -3.77 -3.84 -21.97
C THR A 120 -2.42 -3.34 -21.42
N ASP A 121 -2.07 -2.08 -21.65
CA ASP A 121 -0.82 -1.51 -21.17
C ASP A 121 -0.94 -1.17 -19.67
N THR A 122 0.19 -1.20 -18.95
CA THR A 122 0.21 -0.80 -17.53
C THR A 122 0.41 0.70 -17.38
N ALA A 123 -0.63 1.42 -17.00
CA ALA A 123 -0.55 2.86 -16.75
C ALA A 123 0.08 3.08 -15.38
N VAL A 124 1.13 3.91 -15.32
CA VAL A 124 1.90 4.14 -14.10
C VAL A 124 1.71 5.59 -13.66
N PHE A 125 1.17 5.76 -12.46
CA PHE A 125 0.98 7.06 -11.84
C PHE A 125 1.97 7.23 -10.67
N PRO A 126 2.79 8.31 -10.67
CA PRO A 126 3.72 8.56 -9.57
C PRO A 126 2.96 8.89 -8.28
N ALA A 127 3.52 8.51 -7.13
CA ALA A 127 3.04 8.92 -5.82
C ALA A 127 3.95 10.03 -5.25
N PRO A 128 3.74 11.31 -5.62
CA PRO A 128 4.64 12.40 -5.23
C PRO A 128 4.59 12.72 -3.73
N ILE A 129 3.48 12.38 -3.09
CA ILE A 129 3.26 12.55 -1.65
C ILE A 129 3.37 11.17 -1.02
N GLU A 130 4.26 11.05 -0.04
CA GLU A 130 4.37 9.83 0.75
C GLU A 130 3.10 9.62 1.56
N TYR A 131 2.49 8.45 1.37
CA TYR A 131 1.26 8.07 2.05
C TYR A 131 1.42 6.68 2.66
N GLN A 132 1.15 6.57 3.97
CA GLN A 132 1.19 5.31 4.67
C GLN A 132 -0.11 4.52 4.43
N LEU A 133 0.02 3.22 4.18
CA LEU A 133 -1.10 2.27 4.16
C LEU A 133 -1.65 2.09 5.58
N TRP A 134 -2.97 2.20 5.70
CA TRP A 134 -3.69 1.98 6.96
C TRP A 134 -4.64 0.80 6.83
N ASN A 135 -4.88 0.11 7.95
CA ASN A 135 -5.86 -0.96 8.04
C ASN A 135 -7.28 -0.37 8.16
N THR A 136 -7.79 0.12 7.03
CA THR A 136 -9.13 0.68 6.90
C THR A 136 -9.63 0.49 5.48
N SER A 137 -10.89 0.83 5.22
CA SER A 137 -11.47 0.74 3.88
C SER A 137 -11.15 1.99 3.03
N TYR A 138 -10.81 1.72 1.78
CA TYR A 138 -10.48 2.70 0.75
C TYR A 138 -11.40 2.49 -0.43
N SER A 139 -11.74 3.59 -1.11
CA SER A 139 -12.44 3.59 -2.39
C SER A 139 -11.50 4.15 -3.46
N TRP A 140 -11.61 3.59 -4.66
CA TRP A 140 -10.95 4.13 -5.83
C TRP A 140 -11.88 4.16 -7.02
N ASN A 141 -11.64 5.14 -7.88
CA ASN A 141 -12.32 5.32 -9.15
C ASN A 141 -11.28 5.53 -10.25
N LEU A 142 -11.51 4.88 -11.38
CA LEU A 142 -10.81 5.15 -12.62
C LEU A 142 -11.80 5.81 -13.58
N PHE A 143 -11.40 6.96 -14.12
CA PHE A 143 -12.18 7.72 -15.07
C PHE A 143 -11.46 7.80 -16.40
N ASP A 144 -12.25 7.90 -17.45
CA ASP A 144 -11.84 8.41 -18.75
C ASP A 144 -11.92 9.95 -18.73
N HIS A 145 -11.02 10.63 -19.44
CA HIS A 145 -10.90 12.08 -19.42
C HIS A 145 -11.36 12.70 -20.73
N ASP A 146 -12.59 13.17 -20.72
CA ASP A 146 -13.15 13.91 -21.84
C ASP A 146 -12.66 15.36 -21.90
N LEU A 147 -11.94 15.70 -22.98
CA LEU A 147 -11.58 17.09 -23.29
C LEU A 147 -12.80 18.00 -23.53
N ILE A 148 -13.90 17.42 -24.03
CA ILE A 148 -15.15 18.12 -24.34
C ILE A 148 -16.30 17.39 -23.62
N GLY A 149 -16.32 17.51 -22.30
CA GLY A 149 -17.32 16.82 -21.50
C GLY A 149 -17.02 16.87 -20.02
N GLY A 150 -17.64 15.98 -19.27
CA GLY A 150 -17.19 15.62 -17.93
C GLY A 150 -16.77 14.17 -17.97
N ASN A 151 -15.69 13.85 -17.26
CA ASN A 151 -15.08 12.54 -17.19
C ASN A 151 -16.08 11.40 -16.94
N ASP A 152 -16.00 10.36 -17.76
CA ASP A 152 -16.81 9.16 -17.63
C ASP A 152 -16.15 8.11 -16.70
N LEU A 153 -16.98 7.45 -15.88
CA LEU A 153 -16.49 6.44 -14.95
C LEU A 153 -16.22 5.12 -15.68
N ILE A 154 -14.97 4.69 -15.70
CA ILE A 154 -14.56 3.39 -16.26
C ILE A 154 -14.88 2.27 -15.27
N CYS A 155 -14.28 2.33 -14.09
CA CYS A 155 -14.42 1.30 -13.05
C CYS A 155 -14.25 1.92 -11.67
N ALA A 156 -14.81 1.26 -10.65
CA ALA A 156 -14.58 1.60 -9.27
C ALA A 156 -14.41 0.35 -8.41
N GLY A 157 -13.83 0.51 -7.23
CA GLY A 157 -13.69 -0.57 -6.28
C GLY A 157 -13.41 -0.09 -4.86
N GLN A 158 -13.52 -1.04 -3.94
CA GLN A 158 -13.17 -0.86 -2.53
C GLN A 158 -12.14 -1.90 -2.10
N PHE A 159 -11.28 -1.52 -1.15
CA PHE A 159 -10.27 -2.41 -0.62
C PHE A 159 -9.79 -2.02 0.77
N ASN A 160 -9.22 -2.99 1.47
CA ASN A 160 -8.38 -2.74 2.63
C ASN A 160 -6.92 -2.99 2.23
N PRO A 161 -6.05 -1.96 2.24
CA PRO A 161 -4.68 -2.11 1.76
C PRO A 161 -3.88 -3.15 2.55
N ILE A 162 -4.07 -3.23 3.87
CA ILE A 162 -3.31 -4.16 4.71
C ILE A 162 -3.73 -5.61 4.44
N GLU A 163 -5.04 -5.87 4.28
CA GLU A 163 -5.54 -7.21 3.94
C GLU A 163 -5.08 -7.69 2.55
N LYS A 164 -4.82 -6.74 1.65
CA LYS A 164 -4.44 -7.00 0.25
C LYS A 164 -2.95 -6.85 -0.01
N ALA A 165 -2.16 -6.49 1.00
CA ALA A 165 -0.73 -6.29 0.87
C ALA A 165 0.00 -7.63 0.77
N SER A 166 0.71 -7.84 -0.35
CA SER A 166 1.61 -8.97 -0.56
C SER A 166 2.76 -8.55 -1.46
N ASP A 167 3.97 -8.99 -1.14
CA ASP A 167 5.16 -8.83 -1.99
C ASP A 167 5.44 -7.38 -2.46
N GLY A 168 5.13 -6.40 -1.62
CA GLY A 168 5.34 -4.97 -1.92
C GLY A 168 4.22 -4.34 -2.77
N PHE A 169 3.12 -5.04 -2.98
CA PHE A 169 1.96 -4.56 -3.72
C PHE A 169 0.64 -4.77 -2.96
N VAL A 170 -0.28 -3.84 -3.16
CA VAL A 170 -1.71 -4.03 -2.91
C VAL A 170 -2.36 -4.25 -4.27
N THR A 171 -2.97 -5.40 -4.51
CA THR A 171 -3.59 -5.72 -5.83
C THR A 171 -5.07 -5.96 -5.65
N VAL A 172 -5.89 -5.22 -6.41
CA VAL A 172 -7.35 -5.23 -6.30
C VAL A 172 -8.00 -5.08 -7.66
N VAL A 173 -9.17 -5.70 -7.81
CA VAL A 173 -9.98 -5.62 -9.05
C VAL A 173 -11.27 -4.88 -8.73
N GLY A 174 -11.59 -3.91 -9.57
CA GLY A 174 -12.84 -3.14 -9.55
C GLY A 174 -13.67 -3.48 -10.77
N TYR A 175 -14.95 -3.10 -10.72
CA TYR A 175 -15.91 -3.43 -11.76
C TYR A 175 -16.79 -2.24 -12.10
N ASN A 176 -17.25 -2.18 -13.35
CA ASN A 176 -18.27 -1.24 -13.79
C ASN A 176 -19.68 -1.84 -13.64
N SER A 177 -20.70 -1.11 -14.08
CA SER A 177 -22.10 -1.51 -13.93
C SER A 177 -22.52 -2.71 -14.82
N VAL A 178 -21.76 -2.99 -15.89
CA VAL A 178 -22.00 -4.10 -16.82
C VAL A 178 -21.12 -5.33 -16.55
N GLY A 179 -20.18 -5.22 -15.60
CA GLY A 179 -19.35 -6.32 -15.11
C GLY A 179 -17.95 -6.39 -15.73
N ASP A 180 -17.55 -5.42 -16.55
CA ASP A 180 -16.15 -5.32 -16.98
C ASP A 180 -15.27 -4.89 -15.82
N SER A 181 -13.97 -5.23 -15.89
CA SER A 181 -13.05 -5.07 -14.77
C SER A 181 -11.82 -4.27 -15.10
N THR A 182 -11.25 -3.68 -14.05
CA THR A 182 -9.96 -2.99 -14.04
C THR A 182 -9.17 -3.49 -12.84
N GLU A 183 -7.87 -3.74 -13.01
CA GLU A 183 -6.98 -4.05 -11.90
C GLU A 183 -6.13 -2.84 -11.50
N LEU A 184 -6.25 -2.47 -10.21
CA LEU A 184 -5.41 -1.48 -9.55
C LEU A 184 -4.32 -2.21 -8.76
N ARG A 185 -3.07 -1.83 -9.00
CA ARG A 185 -1.91 -2.21 -8.19
C ARG A 185 -1.28 -1.00 -7.53
N ILE A 186 -1.05 -1.06 -6.23
CA ILE A 186 -0.38 -0.01 -5.46
C ILE A 186 0.93 -0.55 -4.94
N LYS A 187 2.05 -0.04 -5.44
CA LYS A 187 3.38 -0.40 -4.99
C LYS A 187 3.71 0.34 -3.71
N TYR A 188 4.25 -0.36 -2.71
CA TYR A 188 4.69 0.23 -1.46
C TYR A 188 6.09 -0.23 -1.06
N ALA A 189 6.79 0.61 -0.31
CA ALA A 189 8.05 0.28 0.34
C ALA A 189 7.82 0.13 1.85
N LEU A 190 8.41 -0.91 2.45
CA LEU A 190 8.37 -1.13 3.89
C LEU A 190 9.42 -0.30 4.61
N ARG A 191 9.02 0.44 5.64
CA ARG A 191 9.92 1.27 6.47
C ARG A 191 9.45 1.30 7.92
N LYS A 192 10.33 1.63 8.86
CA LYS A 192 9.91 1.96 10.24
C LYS A 192 9.17 3.30 10.24
N ALA A 193 8.14 3.42 11.07
CA ALA A 193 7.54 4.71 11.37
C ALA A 193 8.53 5.54 12.22
N TYR A 194 8.59 6.84 11.96
CA TYR A 194 9.43 7.80 12.70
C TYR A 194 8.74 8.32 13.95
#